data_AF-A0A194XD85-F1
#
_entry.id   AF-A0A194XD85-F1
#
_cell.length_a   1.000
_cell.length_b   1.000
_cell.length_c   1.000
_cell.angle_alpha   90.00
_cell.angle_beta   90.00
_cell.angle_gamma   90.00
#
_symmetry.space_group_name_H-M   'P 1'
#
loop_
_entity.id
_entity.type
_entity.pdbx_description
1 polymer ?
#
loop_
_entity_poly.entity_id
_entity_poly.type
_entity_poly.pdbx_seq_one_letter_code
_entity_poly.pdbx_strand_id
1 'polypeptide(L)'
;MAAFVWSTNFKQNSPFADMLPSWGDFFRHPIASSKTFLEVVKLNADHNTAETMERRRRKVEDVQKRAAYRKAHGLDTEEGFGGWTAKSEKEVLGPGIPINDVAIAQEGEGEIVPEQQDVRHEKKPLKKWLGIW
;
A
#
# COMPACT_ATOMS: atom_id res chain seq x y z
N MET A 1 -15.74 -27.53 0.42
CA MET A 1 -16.92 -26.65 0.39
C MET A 1 -16.61 -25.14 0.38
N ALA A 2 -15.37 -24.71 0.64
CA ALA A 2 -15.01 -23.28 0.68
C ALA A 2 -15.28 -22.51 -0.63
N ALA A 3 -14.97 -23.09 -1.80
CA ALA A 3 -15.19 -22.44 -3.10
C ALA A 3 -16.68 -22.15 -3.38
N PHE A 4 -17.58 -23.05 -2.96
CA PHE A 4 -19.01 -22.85 -3.11
C PHE A 4 -19.50 -21.69 -2.22
N VAL A 5 -19.11 -21.69 -0.94
CA VAL A 5 -19.45 -20.59 0.01
C VAL A 5 -18.89 -19.25 -0.47
N TRP A 6 -17.66 -19.24 -0.98
CA TRP A 6 -17.07 -18.04 -1.56
C TRP A 6 -17.87 -17.56 -2.77
N SER A 7 -18.26 -18.47 -3.68
CA SER A 7 -19.04 -18.11 -4.87
C SER A 7 -20.44 -17.59 -4.52
N THR A 8 -21.13 -18.19 -3.53
CA THR A 8 -22.44 -17.70 -3.08
C THR A 8 -22.32 -16.35 -2.39
N ASN A 9 -21.30 -16.16 -1.54
CA ASN A 9 -21.04 -14.87 -0.90
C ASN A 9 -20.69 -13.78 -1.92
N PHE A 10 -19.87 -14.12 -2.92
CA PHE A 10 -19.54 -13.21 -4.02
C PHE A 10 -20.79 -12.76 -4.76
N LYS A 11 -21.70 -13.68 -5.09
CA LYS A 11 -22.96 -13.35 -5.77
C LYS A 11 -23.90 -12.48 -4.94
N GLN A 12 -23.84 -12.55 -3.61
CA GLN A 12 -24.67 -11.74 -2.72
C GLN A 12 -24.10 -10.35 -2.47
N ASN A 13 -22.78 -10.23 -2.37
CA ASN A 13 -22.13 -9.00 -1.92
C ASN A 13 -21.50 -8.19 -3.06
N SER A 14 -21.25 -8.80 -4.23
CA SER A 14 -20.61 -8.11 -5.35
C SER A 14 -21.66 -7.56 -6.32
N PRO A 15 -21.51 -6.30 -6.78
CA PRO A 15 -22.37 -5.73 -7.80
C PRO A 15 -22.12 -6.32 -9.21
N PHE A 16 -21.04 -7.10 -9.39
CA PHE A 16 -20.65 -7.68 -10.69
C PHE A 16 -21.02 -9.17 -10.83
N ALA A 17 -21.98 -9.64 -10.04
CA ALA A 17 -22.34 -11.05 -9.96
C ALA A 17 -23.00 -11.58 -11.25
N ASP A 18 -23.67 -10.70 -11.99
CA ASP A 18 -24.34 -10.98 -13.27
C ASP A 18 -23.37 -11.15 -14.44
N MET A 19 -22.17 -10.56 -14.34
CA MET A 19 -21.11 -10.68 -15.36
C MET A 19 -20.37 -12.02 -15.32
N LEU A 20 -20.65 -12.89 -14.35
CA LEU A 20 -20.01 -14.20 -14.25
C LEU A 20 -20.49 -15.13 -15.37
N PRO A 21 -19.57 -15.88 -16.02
CA PRO A 21 -19.96 -16.87 -17.03
C PRO A 21 -20.85 -17.94 -16.41
N SER A 22 -21.82 -18.45 -17.19
CA SER A 22 -22.68 -19.53 -16.74
C SER A 22 -21.86 -20.81 -16.53
N TRP A 23 -22.31 -21.68 -15.62
CA TRP A 23 -21.65 -22.98 -15.39
C TRP A 23 -21.57 -23.83 -16.66
N GLY A 24 -22.49 -23.66 -17.62
CA GLY A 24 -22.48 -24.38 -18.90
C GLY A 24 -21.43 -23.85 -19.88
N ASP A 25 -21.14 -22.55 -19.84
CA ASP A 25 -20.17 -21.93 -20.76
C ASP A 25 -18.74 -22.35 -20.44
N PHE A 26 -18.46 -22.63 -19.16
CA PHE A 26 -17.16 -23.17 -18.75
C PHE A 26 -16.80 -24.48 -19.48
N PHE A 27 -17.78 -25.34 -19.77
CA PHE A 27 -17.54 -26.60 -20.48
C PHE A 27 -17.41 -26.42 -21.99
N ARG A 28 -18.04 -25.40 -22.58
CA ARG A 28 -17.95 -25.14 -24.04
C ARG A 28 -16.74 -24.30 -24.41
N HIS A 29 -16.41 -23.31 -23.59
CA HIS A 29 -15.35 -22.33 -23.83
C HIS A 29 -14.51 -22.09 -22.56
N PRO A 30 -13.78 -23.10 -22.07
CA PRO A 30 -13.10 -23.04 -20.76
C PRO A 30 -12.13 -21.86 -20.67
N ILE A 31 -11.37 -21.59 -21.73
CA ILE A 31 -10.37 -20.52 -21.75
C ILE A 31 -11.05 -19.14 -21.69
N ALA A 32 -12.13 -18.93 -22.45
CA ALA A 32 -12.83 -17.65 -22.47
C ALA A 32 -13.53 -17.40 -21.13
N SER A 33 -14.24 -18.40 -20.60
CA SER A 33 -14.92 -18.31 -19.30
C SER A 33 -13.94 -18.03 -18.15
N SER A 34 -12.76 -18.68 -18.14
CA SER A 34 -11.74 -18.39 -17.14
C SER A 34 -11.23 -16.95 -17.21
N LYS A 35 -11.02 -16.39 -18.42
CA LYS A 35 -10.61 -14.99 -18.59
C LYS A 35 -11.67 -14.03 -18.05
N THR A 36 -12.93 -14.22 -18.43
CA THR A 36 -14.05 -13.40 -17.96
C THR A 36 -14.20 -13.48 -16.44
N PHE A 37 -14.06 -14.67 -15.86
CA PHE A 37 -14.08 -14.84 -14.40
C PHE A 37 -12.98 -14.03 -13.71
N LEU A 38 -11.74 -14.11 -14.20
CA LEU A 38 -10.61 -13.36 -13.62
C LEU A 38 -10.80 -11.85 -13.75
N GLU A 39 -11.35 -11.39 -14.87
CA GLU A 39 -11.67 -9.98 -15.09
C GLU A 39 -12.71 -9.47 -14.08
N VAL A 40 -13.78 -10.22 -13.85
CA VAL A 40 -14.82 -9.88 -12.86
C VAL A 40 -14.25 -9.87 -11.43
N VAL A 41 -13.40 -10.83 -11.08
CA VAL A 41 -12.75 -10.86 -9.76
C VAL A 41 -11.84 -9.65 -9.58
N LYS A 42 -11.07 -9.29 -10.63
CA LYS A 42 -10.22 -8.08 -10.62
C LYS A 42 -11.08 -6.82 -10.45
N LEU A 43 -12.17 -6.70 -11.21
CA LEU A 43 -13.08 -5.55 -11.13
C LEU A 43 -13.66 -5.38 -9.72
N ASN A 44 -14.04 -6.49 -9.08
CA ASN A 44 -14.49 -6.47 -7.68
C ASN A 44 -13.38 -6.05 -6.71
N ALA A 45 -12.14 -6.46 -6.94
CA ALA A 45 -10.99 -6.03 -6.12
C ALA A 45 -10.70 -4.52 -6.30
N ASP A 46 -10.74 -4.03 -7.53
CA ASP A 46 -10.56 -2.61 -7.87
C ASP A 46 -11.65 -1.75 -7.21
N HIS A 47 -12.91 -2.21 -7.25
CA HIS A 47 -14.03 -1.54 -6.59
C HIS A 47 -13.85 -1.45 -5.07
N ASN A 48 -13.52 -2.56 -4.41
CA ASN A 48 -13.26 -2.58 -2.96
C ASN A 48 -12.07 -1.66 -2.58
N THR A 49 -11.07 -1.57 -3.46
CA THR A 49 -9.92 -0.70 -3.28
C THR A 49 -10.34 0.76 -3.39
N ALA A 50 -11.12 1.12 -4.41
CA ALA A 50 -11.66 2.47 -4.59
C ALA A 50 -12.50 2.89 -3.37
N GLU A 51 -13.44 2.06 -2.91
CA GLU A 51 -14.23 2.36 -1.72
C GLU A 51 -13.37 2.57 -0.47
N THR A 52 -12.37 1.71 -0.27
CA THR A 52 -11.48 1.81 0.90
C THR A 52 -10.63 3.07 0.83
N MET A 53 -10.15 3.42 -0.36
CA MET A 53 -9.39 4.64 -0.60
C MET A 53 -10.23 5.89 -0.36
N GLU A 54 -11.50 5.90 -0.79
CA GLU A 54 -12.43 6.99 -0.48
C GLU A 54 -12.66 7.12 1.03
N ARG A 55 -12.90 6.01 1.74
CA ARG A 55 -13.08 6.01 3.20
C ARG A 55 -11.82 6.54 3.92
N ARG A 56 -10.63 6.16 3.45
CA ARG A 56 -9.34 6.66 3.99
C ARG A 56 -9.14 8.14 3.69
N ARG A 57 -9.44 8.56 2.46
CA ARG A 57 -9.35 9.95 2.00
C ARG A 57 -10.20 10.87 2.88
N ARG A 58 -11.46 10.52 3.15
CA ARG A 58 -12.35 11.29 4.05
C ARG A 58 -11.71 11.51 5.43
N LYS A 59 -11.12 10.47 6.02
CA LYS A 59 -10.45 10.58 7.34
C LYS A 59 -9.22 11.48 7.29
N VAL A 60 -8.41 11.38 6.24
CA VAL A 60 -7.21 12.22 6.06
C VAL A 60 -7.60 13.67 5.84
N GLU A 61 -8.62 13.95 5.01
CA GLU A 61 -9.15 15.29 4.79
C GLU A 61 -9.65 15.93 6.09
N ASP A 62 -10.32 15.17 6.95
CA ASP A 62 -10.76 15.67 8.26
C ASP A 62 -9.59 16.03 9.18
N VAL A 63 -8.53 15.21 9.20
CA VAL A 63 -7.30 15.51 9.95
C VAL A 63 -6.60 16.74 9.40
N GLN A 64 -6.49 16.86 8.07
CA GLN A 64 -5.87 18.00 7.41
C GLN A 64 -6.65 19.30 7.69
N LYS A 65 -7.98 19.29 7.64
CA LYS A 65 -8.81 20.46 8.01
C LYS A 65 -8.56 20.90 9.45
N ARG A 66 -8.47 19.95 10.39
CA ARG A 66 -8.16 20.25 11.80
C ARG A 66 -6.75 20.82 11.97
N ALA A 67 -5.77 20.26 11.27
CA ALA A 67 -4.41 20.77 11.28
C ALA A 67 -4.34 22.19 10.71
N ALA A 68 -4.99 22.44 9.57
CA ALA A 68 -5.07 23.75 8.94
C ALA A 68 -5.77 24.78 9.85
N TYR A 69 -6.86 24.39 10.52
CA TYR A 69 -7.54 25.23 11.50
C TYR A 69 -6.63 25.64 12.66
N ARG A 70 -5.89 24.68 13.24
CA ARG A 70 -4.93 24.96 14.34
C ARG A 70 -3.82 25.91 13.89
N LYS A 71 -3.24 25.65 12.71
CA LYS A 71 -2.19 26.49 12.13
C LYS A 71 -2.66 27.92 11.88
N ALA A 72 -3.87 28.09 11.34
CA ALA A 72 -4.42 29.41 11.05
C ALA A 72 -4.77 30.21 12.32
N HIS A 73 -5.15 29.53 13.41
CA HIS A 73 -5.51 30.17 14.68
C HIS A 73 -4.35 30.26 15.67
N GLY A 74 -3.11 29.98 15.25
CA GLY A 74 -1.92 30.07 16.11
C GLY A 74 -1.92 29.07 17.28
N LEU A 75 -2.76 28.03 17.23
CA LEU A 75 -2.81 26.92 18.18
C LEU A 75 -1.79 25.83 17.85
N ASP A 76 -0.92 26.09 16.88
CA ASP A 76 0.26 25.27 16.58
C ASP A 76 1.34 25.64 17.61
N THR A 77 1.06 25.39 18.88
CA THR A 77 2.08 25.42 19.92
C THR A 77 3.00 24.25 19.63
N GLU A 78 4.06 24.55 18.89
CA GLU A 78 5.42 24.05 19.07
C GLU A 78 5.45 22.81 19.99
N GLU A 79 5.59 21.63 19.40
CA GLU A 79 5.88 20.38 20.12
C GLU A 79 4.76 19.86 21.06
N GLY A 80 3.86 19.08 20.47
CA GLY A 80 3.42 17.84 21.11
C GLY A 80 2.37 17.96 22.22
N PHE A 81 1.11 17.77 21.83
CA PHE A 81 0.16 17.11 22.73
C PHE A 81 0.28 15.58 22.56
N GLY A 82 1.29 15.01 23.21
CA GLY A 82 1.53 13.57 23.32
C GLY A 82 2.65 13.05 22.40
N GLY A 83 3.83 12.80 22.97
CA GLY A 83 5.05 12.29 22.32
C GLY A 83 4.97 10.90 21.65
N TRP A 84 3.77 10.47 21.24
CA TRP A 84 3.53 9.29 20.42
C TRP A 84 3.23 9.62 18.94
N THR A 85 2.88 10.88 18.61
CA THR A 85 2.47 11.27 17.24
C THR A 85 3.47 12.13 16.49
N ALA A 86 4.47 12.70 17.17
CA ALA A 86 5.44 13.60 16.57
C ALA A 86 6.80 12.90 16.37
N LYS A 87 6.87 11.91 15.46
CA LYS A 87 8.11 11.76 14.71
C LYS A 87 8.12 12.92 13.73
N SER A 88 9.01 13.88 13.99
CA SER A 88 9.19 15.05 13.14
C SER A 88 9.33 14.63 11.66
N GLU A 89 8.90 15.46 10.72
CA GLU A 89 9.09 15.22 9.27
C GLU A 89 10.55 14.89 8.91
N LYS A 90 11.52 15.31 9.74
CA LYS A 90 12.95 14.96 9.61
C LYS A 90 13.27 13.49 9.90
N GLU A 91 12.44 12.77 10.65
CA GLU A 91 12.62 11.34 10.98
C GLU A 91 11.77 10.37 10.14
N VAL A 92 10.77 10.88 9.40
CA VAL A 92 9.94 10.05 8.50
C VAL A 92 10.66 9.78 7.17
N LEU A 93 11.64 10.61 6.81
CA LEU A 93 12.62 10.30 5.78
C LEU A 93 13.70 9.41 6.42
N GLY A 94 13.61 8.10 6.18
CA GLY A 94 14.71 7.19 6.49
C GLY A 94 16.02 7.66 5.85
N PRO A 95 17.19 7.19 6.32
CA PRO A 95 18.49 7.63 5.81
C PRO A 95 18.65 7.13 4.37
N GLY A 96 18.22 7.93 3.40
CA GLY A 96 18.18 7.53 2.01
C GLY A 96 17.58 8.61 1.13
N ILE A 97 18.47 9.43 0.59
CA ILE A 97 18.32 10.33 -0.57
C ILE A 97 17.74 11.73 -0.24
N PRO A 98 18.59 12.77 -0.10
CA PRO A 98 18.13 14.14 -0.27
C PRO A 98 17.76 14.39 -1.75
N ILE A 99 16.56 14.91 -1.98
CA ILE A 99 15.99 15.25 -3.30
C ILE A 99 16.60 16.58 -3.80
N ASN A 100 17.94 16.70 -3.78
CA ASN A 100 18.64 17.88 -4.32
C ASN A 100 19.41 17.59 -5.61
N ASP A 101 19.56 16.32 -6.01
CA ASP A 101 20.39 15.96 -7.17
C ASP A 101 19.57 15.63 -8.44
N VAL A 102 18.28 15.98 -8.47
CA VAL A 102 17.45 15.83 -9.68
C VAL A 102 17.20 17.20 -10.31
N ALA A 103 18.27 17.90 -10.68
CA ALA A 103 18.23 18.97 -11.68
C ALA A 103 19.62 19.30 -12.24
N ILE A 104 19.83 18.91 -13.50
CA ILE A 104 20.67 19.59 -14.51
C ILE A 104 22.20 19.38 -14.39
N ALA A 105 22.74 18.44 -15.18
CA ALA A 105 23.90 18.70 -16.06
C ALA A 105 24.22 17.45 -16.91
N GLN A 106 24.41 17.68 -18.20
CA GLN A 106 24.88 16.74 -19.21
C GLN A 106 26.37 16.38 -19.03
N GLU A 107 26.72 15.21 -19.58
CA GLU A 107 28.00 14.83 -20.21
C GLU A 107 29.30 14.93 -19.38
N GLY A 108 29.87 13.75 -19.10
CA GLY A 108 31.24 13.63 -18.60
C GLY A 108 31.57 12.18 -18.25
N GLU A 109 32.41 11.56 -19.09
CA GLU A 109 33.02 10.25 -18.86
C GLU A 109 33.78 10.23 -17.54
N GLY A 110 33.64 9.13 -16.80
CA GLY A 110 34.30 8.92 -15.52
C GLY A 110 34.00 7.52 -15.01
N GLU A 111 34.77 6.56 -15.52
CA GLU A 111 34.86 5.22 -14.96
C GLU A 111 35.30 5.32 -13.49
N ILE A 112 34.38 5.06 -12.58
CA ILE A 112 34.69 4.80 -11.17
C ILE A 112 33.87 3.57 -10.80
N VAL A 113 34.57 2.44 -10.78
CA VAL A 113 34.08 1.17 -10.28
C VAL A 113 33.50 1.38 -8.88
N PRO A 114 32.19 1.17 -8.63
CA PRO A 114 31.71 1.10 -7.27
C PRO A 114 32.20 -0.22 -6.69
N GLU A 115 33.29 -0.11 -5.92
CA GLU A 115 33.75 -1.07 -4.93
C GLU A 115 32.53 -1.71 -4.27
N GLN A 116 32.30 -3.00 -4.56
CA GLN A 116 31.33 -3.81 -3.85
C GLN A 116 31.82 -3.94 -2.41
N GLN A 117 31.49 -2.96 -1.59
CA GLN A 117 31.55 -3.08 -0.14
C GLN A 117 30.47 -4.08 0.24
N ASP A 118 30.91 -5.34 0.33
CA ASP A 118 30.17 -6.46 0.89
C ASP A 118 29.96 -6.16 2.38
N VAL A 119 28.92 -5.38 2.69
CA VAL A 119 28.53 -5.05 4.07
C VAL A 119 28.00 -6.34 4.69
N ARG A 120 28.92 -7.14 5.24
CA ARG A 120 28.60 -8.30 6.07
C ARG A 120 27.83 -7.82 7.29
N HIS A 121 26.52 -7.92 7.19
CA HIS A 121 25.63 -7.65 8.31
C HIS A 121 25.84 -8.69 9.41
N GLU A 122 26.49 -8.30 10.51
CA GLU A 122 26.53 -9.11 11.71
C GLU A 122 25.11 -9.20 12.30
N LYS A 123 24.51 -10.39 12.22
CA LYS A 123 23.21 -10.67 12.82
C LYS A 123 23.36 -10.66 14.34
N LYS A 124 22.87 -9.59 14.99
CA LYS A 124 22.79 -9.53 16.46
C LYS A 124 21.98 -10.73 16.97
N PRO A 125 22.50 -11.52 17.94
CA PRO A 125 21.77 -12.69 18.42
C PRO A 125 20.48 -12.25 19.10
N LEU A 126 19.36 -12.77 18.60
CA LEU A 126 18.03 -12.52 19.15
C LEU A 126 17.97 -13.05 20.58
N LYS A 127 17.50 -12.22 21.52
CA LYS A 127 17.39 -12.56 22.94
C LYS A 127 16.29 -13.62 23.10
N LYS A 128 16.71 -14.84 23.43
CA LYS A 128 15.86 -16.03 23.53
C LYS A 128 15.03 -15.97 24.82
N TRP A 129 13.87 -15.35 24.74
CA TRP A 129 12.86 -15.42 25.79
C TRP A 129 11.90 -16.54 25.40
N LEU A 130 11.93 -17.66 26.14
CA LEU A 130 11.04 -18.83 26.00
C LEU A 130 11.43 -19.89 24.96
N GLY A 131 12.67 -20.40 25.04
CA GLY A 131 12.96 -21.84 24.85
C GLY A 131 12.60 -22.56 23.54
N ILE A 132 12.41 -21.86 22.41
CA ILE A 132 12.14 -22.50 21.12
C ILE A 132 13.31 -22.20 20.17
N TRP A 133 13.86 -23.27 19.58
CA TRP A 133 15.03 -23.29 18.70
C TRP A 133 14.68 -22.83 17.28
#